data_AF-A0A957DVC0-F1
#
_entry.id   AF-A0A957DVC0-F1
#
_cell.length_a   1.000
_cell.length_b   1.000
_cell.length_c   1.000
_cell.angle_alpha   90.00
_cell.angle_beta   90.00
_cell.angle_gamma   90.00
#
_symmetry.space_group_name_H-M   'P 1'
#
loop_
_entity.id
_entity.type
_entity.pdbx_description
1 polymer ?
#
loop_
_entity_poly.entity_id
_entity_poly.type
_entity_poly.pdbx_seq_one_letter_code
_entity_poly.pdbx_strand_id
1 'polypeptide(L)'
;MKKKVDLLLLFGLMWILLAACGTAATPTPPPTETAVAQIPATETATNEPPTAVPATATTEAAPTEPTPTSEALFPTPEVTPTSTITPTVAAPDYTLTIGEPAPATTLLAGHDVTFRGEVQPPPTDPISLTLTIGSFTAVSAQITPDATSGSWELTATLAETVSGPGSLTVTLADVAQVEQPNPVVFDNTGDAPYIALTRPMLRETAVAGHAFLMQGDSNNLINDAFTVGVLVDNCTNFIAAQKISLTSGIWYGFVILPLNVDPGPACAVAYTGEYNQGEWREALIPIQLHAADDAQVTQLQLGNLGDLNFTVGSTTNLFGIAINVPERAVDILLELDSASDGSEMVASGTAFTDQFGLWSIDLELPDDAPDGPGLLTISSGEGDSYQEIRLPVTITP
;
A
#
# COMPACT_ATOMS: atom_id res chain seq x y z
N MET A 1 -74.89 42.97 23.13
CA MET A 1 -75.65 43.23 21.89
C MET A 1 -74.68 43.46 20.74
N LYS A 2 -74.77 42.59 19.72
CA LYS A 2 -74.35 42.72 18.30
C LYS A 2 -72.91 43.10 17.92
N LYS A 3 -72.21 42.06 17.43
CA LYS A 3 -71.58 41.90 16.08
C LYS A 3 -70.60 42.97 15.61
N LYS A 4 -69.34 42.54 15.38
CA LYS A 4 -68.60 42.59 14.10
C LYS A 4 -67.08 42.43 14.35
N VAL A 5 -66.56 41.20 14.43
CA VAL A 5 -65.11 40.94 14.27
C VAL A 5 -64.91 39.54 13.64
N ASP A 6 -65.58 39.23 12.54
CA ASP A 6 -65.41 37.93 11.83
C ASP A 6 -65.06 38.10 10.34
N LEU A 7 -64.53 39.26 9.93
CA LEU A 7 -64.26 39.55 8.51
C LEU A 7 -62.80 39.90 8.18
N LEU A 8 -61.85 39.63 9.08
CA LEU A 8 -60.43 39.98 8.83
C LEU A 8 -59.43 38.85 9.07
N LEU A 9 -59.87 37.68 9.55
CA LEU A 9 -59.00 36.53 9.79
C LEU A 9 -59.04 35.46 8.67
N LEU A 10 -59.92 35.62 7.67
CA LEU A 10 -60.08 34.68 6.56
C LEU A 10 -59.34 35.08 5.27
N PHE A 11 -58.77 36.29 5.19
CA PHE A 11 -57.99 36.73 4.01
C PHE A 11 -56.47 36.59 4.16
N GLY A 12 -55.96 36.36 5.37
CA GLY A 12 -54.52 36.16 5.62
C GLY A 12 -54.03 34.72 5.46
N LEU A 13 -54.93 33.73 5.52
CA LEU A 13 -54.55 32.30 5.49
C LEU A 13 -54.53 31.69 4.08
N MET A 14 -55.01 32.43 3.05
CA MET A 14 -55.12 31.93 1.67
C MET A 14 -53.93 32.30 0.77
N TRP A 15 -52.92 33.01 1.31
CA TRP A 15 -51.70 33.40 0.57
C TRP A 15 -50.44 32.59 0.93
N ILE A 16 -50.52 31.62 1.85
CA ILE A 16 -49.39 30.75 2.24
C ILE A 16 -49.47 29.34 1.59
N LEU A 17 -50.50 29.06 0.78
CA LEU A 17 -50.74 27.73 0.18
C LEU A 17 -50.50 27.63 -1.34
N LEU A 18 -49.77 28.56 -1.97
CA LEU A 18 -49.55 28.57 -3.43
C LEU A 18 -48.09 28.81 -3.87
N ALA A 19 -47.13 28.20 -3.16
CA ALA A 19 -45.73 28.10 -3.62
C ALA A 19 -45.21 26.64 -3.64
N ALA A 20 -46.10 25.68 -3.88
CA ALA A 20 -45.74 24.29 -4.17
C ALA A 20 -46.49 23.83 -5.43
N CYS A 21 -46.02 24.27 -6.59
CA CYS A 21 -46.34 23.65 -7.86
C CYS A 21 -45.00 23.30 -8.52
N GLY A 22 -44.69 22.01 -8.47
CA GLY A 22 -43.47 21.43 -9.00
C GLY A 22 -43.29 21.76 -10.47
N THR A 23 -42.07 22.15 -10.79
CA THR A 23 -41.52 22.01 -12.13
C THR A 23 -41.68 20.55 -12.56
N ALA A 24 -42.42 20.36 -13.65
CA ALA A 24 -42.53 19.07 -14.32
C ALA A 24 -41.13 18.54 -14.62
N ALA A 25 -40.85 17.33 -14.12
CA ALA A 25 -39.66 16.57 -14.45
C ALA A 25 -39.59 16.43 -15.98
N THR A 26 -38.52 16.97 -16.55
CA THR A 26 -38.13 16.63 -17.92
C THR A 26 -37.75 15.15 -17.91
N PRO A 27 -38.25 14.31 -18.85
CA PRO A 27 -37.87 12.91 -18.86
C PRO A 27 -36.37 12.82 -19.18
N THR A 28 -35.60 12.37 -18.19
CA THR A 28 -34.22 11.94 -18.37
C THR A 28 -34.23 10.82 -19.42
N PRO A 29 -33.48 10.93 -20.53
CA PRO A 29 -33.34 9.81 -21.44
C PRO A 29 -32.70 8.63 -20.69
N PRO A 30 -33.08 7.37 -21.00
CA PRO A 30 -32.43 6.21 -20.41
C PRO A 30 -30.93 6.24 -20.73
N PRO A 31 -30.07 5.66 -19.86
CA PRO A 31 -28.64 5.62 -20.12
C PRO A 31 -28.40 4.93 -21.46
N THR A 32 -27.76 5.66 -22.38
CA THR A 32 -27.18 5.10 -23.59
C THR A 32 -26.21 4.00 -23.16
N GLU A 33 -26.48 2.76 -23.57
CA GLU A 33 -25.50 1.68 -23.52
C GLU A 33 -24.21 2.18 -24.18
N THR A 34 -23.17 2.40 -23.38
CA THR A 34 -21.82 2.48 -23.92
C THR A 34 -21.50 1.11 -24.48
N ALA A 35 -21.62 0.99 -25.80
CA ALA A 35 -21.17 -0.16 -26.53
C ALA A 35 -19.74 -0.49 -26.09
N VAL A 36 -19.56 -1.68 -25.55
CA VAL A 36 -18.26 -2.31 -25.36
C VAL A 36 -17.53 -2.20 -26.69
N ALA A 37 -16.44 -1.45 -26.72
CA ALA A 37 -15.54 -1.47 -27.87
C ALA A 37 -15.08 -2.92 -28.03
N GLN A 38 -15.57 -3.58 -29.08
CA GLN A 38 -15.03 -4.85 -29.53
C GLN A 38 -13.54 -4.63 -29.80
N ILE A 39 -12.70 -5.31 -29.02
CA ILE A 39 -11.29 -5.48 -29.34
C ILE A 39 -11.24 -6.06 -30.77
N PRO A 40 -10.54 -5.43 -31.72
CA PRO A 40 -10.35 -6.03 -33.03
C PRO A 40 -9.69 -7.40 -32.89
N ALA A 41 -10.15 -8.36 -33.68
CA ALA A 41 -9.58 -9.70 -33.74
C ALA A 41 -8.05 -9.62 -33.89
N THR A 42 -7.34 -10.36 -33.03
CA THR A 42 -5.91 -10.62 -33.11
C THR A 42 -5.55 -11.10 -34.52
N GLU A 43 -4.71 -10.33 -35.22
CA GLU A 43 -4.05 -10.82 -36.43
C GLU A 43 -3.19 -12.02 -36.08
N THR A 44 -3.38 -13.10 -36.84
CA THR A 44 -2.64 -14.34 -36.66
C THR A 44 -1.19 -14.08 -37.08
N ALA A 45 -0.28 -13.94 -36.10
CA ALA A 45 1.15 -13.88 -36.37
C ALA A 45 1.58 -15.21 -37.00
N THR A 46 2.10 -15.11 -38.23
CA THR A 46 2.61 -16.23 -39.01
C THR A 46 3.92 -16.72 -38.38
N ASN A 47 3.99 -18.03 -38.11
CA ASN A 47 5.20 -18.72 -37.71
C ASN A 47 6.28 -18.60 -38.80
N GLU A 48 7.41 -17.96 -38.49
CA GLU A 48 8.66 -18.10 -39.24
C GLU A 48 9.74 -18.63 -38.27
N PRO A 49 10.45 -19.73 -38.60
CA PRO A 49 11.42 -20.35 -37.70
C PRO A 49 12.73 -19.56 -37.64
N PRO A 50 13.46 -19.57 -36.51
CA PRO A 50 14.73 -18.87 -36.39
C PRO A 50 15.82 -19.57 -37.23
N THR A 51 16.46 -18.80 -38.11
CA THR A 51 17.68 -19.22 -38.80
C THR A 51 18.85 -19.19 -37.80
N ALA A 52 19.32 -20.36 -37.41
CA ALA A 52 20.54 -20.53 -36.63
C ALA A 52 21.77 -20.14 -37.47
N VAL A 53 22.56 -19.19 -36.97
CA VAL A 53 23.91 -18.89 -37.48
C VAL A 53 24.90 -19.78 -36.70
N PRO A 54 25.77 -20.55 -37.37
CA PRO A 54 26.76 -21.38 -36.68
C PRO A 54 27.91 -20.52 -36.16
N ALA A 55 28.31 -20.77 -34.91
CA ALA A 55 29.51 -20.21 -34.30
C ALA A 55 30.77 -20.82 -34.95
N THR A 56 31.64 -19.99 -35.50
CA THR A 56 32.97 -20.38 -35.98
C THR A 56 33.89 -20.62 -34.78
N ALA A 57 34.37 -21.85 -34.64
CA ALA A 57 35.42 -22.20 -33.68
C ALA A 57 36.79 -21.79 -34.24
N THR A 58 37.54 -20.99 -33.50
CA THR A 58 38.95 -20.71 -33.80
C THR A 58 39.82 -21.51 -32.83
N THR A 59 40.56 -22.46 -33.37
CA THR A 59 41.55 -23.29 -32.67
C THR A 59 42.85 -22.48 -32.53
N GLU A 60 43.24 -22.13 -31.31
CA GLU A 60 44.56 -21.55 -31.05
C GLU A 60 45.55 -22.64 -30.61
N ALA A 61 46.72 -22.63 -31.24
CA ALA A 61 47.77 -23.62 -31.07
C ALA A 61 48.56 -23.41 -29.77
N ALA A 62 48.89 -24.51 -29.11
CA ALA A 62 49.80 -24.53 -27.96
C ALA A 62 51.21 -24.06 -28.35
N PRO A 63 51.89 -23.23 -27.53
CA PRO A 63 53.30 -22.93 -27.75
C PRO A 63 54.18 -24.04 -27.21
N THR A 64 55.05 -24.53 -28.09
CA THR A 64 56.13 -25.48 -27.84
C THR A 64 57.14 -24.90 -26.84
N GLU A 65 57.57 -25.74 -25.90
CA GLU A 65 58.63 -25.50 -24.91
C GLU A 65 59.99 -25.25 -25.60
N PRO A 66 60.78 -24.23 -25.21
CA PRO A 66 62.15 -24.09 -25.68
C PRO A 66 63.16 -24.82 -24.78
N THR A 67 64.00 -25.63 -25.42
CA THR A 67 65.22 -26.26 -24.90
C THR A 67 66.23 -25.25 -24.34
N PRO A 68 66.97 -25.54 -23.24
CA PRO A 68 67.93 -24.61 -22.68
C PRO A 68 69.23 -24.62 -23.51
N THR A 69 69.76 -23.44 -23.83
CA THR A 69 71.15 -23.30 -24.30
C THR A 69 71.88 -22.32 -23.38
N SER A 70 72.91 -22.87 -22.73
CA SER A 70 73.92 -22.16 -21.96
C SER A 70 74.86 -21.40 -22.89
N GLU A 71 75.15 -20.13 -22.62
CA GLU A 71 76.51 -19.65 -22.32
C GLU A 71 76.54 -18.11 -22.19
N ALA A 72 77.48 -17.68 -21.36
CA ALA A 72 77.59 -16.37 -20.76
C ALA A 72 78.08 -15.26 -21.71
N LEU A 73 77.75 -14.03 -21.35
CA LEU A 73 78.63 -12.87 -21.11
C LEU A 73 77.81 -11.57 -21.24
N PHE A 74 78.13 -10.55 -20.44
CA PHE A 74 77.63 -9.15 -20.40
C PHE A 74 77.00 -8.72 -19.05
N PRO A 75 77.15 -7.42 -18.69
CA PRO A 75 77.67 -6.96 -17.40
C PRO A 75 76.62 -6.92 -16.30
N THR A 76 77.09 -6.91 -15.05
CA THR A 76 76.28 -6.76 -13.83
C THR A 76 75.33 -5.55 -13.96
N PRO A 77 74.00 -5.74 -13.95
CA PRO A 77 73.06 -4.63 -13.91
C PRO A 77 73.08 -4.00 -12.52
N GLU A 78 73.04 -2.68 -12.49
CA GLU A 78 72.83 -1.88 -11.29
C GLU A 78 71.48 -2.29 -10.67
N VAL A 79 71.52 -2.78 -9.44
CA VAL A 79 70.33 -3.25 -8.72
C VAL A 79 69.48 -2.02 -8.39
N THR A 80 68.49 -1.72 -9.23
CA THR A 80 67.41 -0.82 -8.83
C THR A 80 66.63 -1.53 -7.73
N PRO A 81 66.51 -0.96 -6.52
CA PRO A 81 65.76 -1.61 -5.45
C PRO A 81 64.34 -1.85 -5.93
N THR A 82 63.91 -3.12 -5.90
CA THR A 82 62.52 -3.51 -6.12
C THR A 82 61.65 -2.65 -5.21
N SER A 83 60.69 -1.93 -5.78
CA SER A 83 59.69 -1.17 -5.03
C SER A 83 59.08 -2.10 -3.99
N THR A 84 59.39 -1.84 -2.71
CA THR A 84 58.75 -2.49 -1.59
C THR A 84 57.25 -2.25 -1.74
N ILE A 85 56.47 -3.32 -1.83
CA ILE A 85 55.02 -3.26 -1.78
C ILE A 85 54.69 -2.67 -0.41
N THR A 86 54.36 -1.38 -0.36
CA THR A 86 53.83 -0.76 0.86
C THR A 86 52.59 -1.56 1.24
N PRO A 87 52.47 -2.07 2.48
CA PRO A 87 51.24 -2.73 2.89
C PRO A 87 50.09 -1.77 2.65
N THR A 88 49.12 -2.18 1.81
CA THR A 88 47.84 -1.49 1.70
C THR A 88 47.29 -1.40 3.11
N VAL A 89 47.27 -0.19 3.67
CA VAL A 89 46.69 0.07 4.99
C VAL A 89 45.30 -0.56 4.97
N ALA A 90 45.05 -1.50 5.88
CA ALA A 90 43.72 -2.07 6.02
C ALA A 90 42.75 -0.91 6.20
N ALA A 91 41.71 -0.83 5.36
CA ALA A 91 40.69 0.17 5.52
C ALA A 91 40.17 0.09 6.97
N PRO A 92 40.07 1.23 7.68
CA PRO A 92 39.53 1.21 9.03
C PRO A 92 38.12 0.61 9.00
N ASP A 93 37.83 -0.25 9.97
CA ASP A 93 36.51 -0.84 10.15
C ASP A 93 35.59 0.22 10.77
N TYR A 94 34.69 0.77 9.94
CA TYR A 94 33.79 1.83 10.34
C TYR A 94 32.49 1.26 10.90
N THR A 95 32.10 1.72 12.08
CA THR A 95 30.79 1.49 12.68
C THR A 95 29.96 2.77 12.57
N LEU A 96 28.80 2.69 11.90
CA LEU A 96 27.82 3.78 11.82
C LEU A 96 26.65 3.52 12.75
N THR A 97 26.17 4.55 13.43
CA THR A 97 24.97 4.48 14.28
C THR A 97 24.03 5.64 13.98
N ILE A 98 22.73 5.40 14.17
CA ILE A 98 21.68 6.43 14.18
C ILE A 98 21.13 6.47 15.60
N GLY A 99 21.26 7.61 16.27
CA GLY A 99 20.73 7.86 17.61
C GLY A 99 19.35 8.52 17.57
N GLU A 100 19.12 9.44 16.63
CA GLU A 100 17.84 10.11 16.42
C GLU A 100 17.52 10.21 14.91
N PRO A 101 16.25 10.03 14.50
CA PRO A 101 15.14 9.54 15.33
C PRO A 101 15.37 8.09 15.78
N ALA A 102 14.71 7.65 16.84
CA ALA A 102 14.80 6.25 17.27
C ALA A 102 14.13 5.32 16.23
N PRO A 103 14.52 4.04 16.15
CA PRO A 103 13.86 3.08 15.26
C PRO A 103 12.35 3.03 15.48
N ALA A 104 11.60 2.92 14.38
CA ALA A 104 10.15 2.93 14.32
C ALA A 104 9.45 4.20 14.87
N THR A 105 10.20 5.30 15.04
CA THR A 105 9.57 6.60 15.36
C THR A 105 8.84 7.12 14.14
N THR A 106 7.56 7.44 14.30
CA THR A 106 6.73 8.08 13.25
C THR A 106 7.15 9.53 13.05
N LEU A 107 7.45 9.88 11.80
CA LEU A 107 7.82 11.22 11.39
C LEU A 107 6.66 11.90 10.66
N LEU A 108 6.58 13.22 10.76
CA LEU A 108 5.53 14.01 10.12
C LEU A 108 6.05 14.63 8.82
N ALA A 109 5.38 14.34 7.70
CA ALA A 109 5.66 14.94 6.40
C ALA A 109 5.50 16.47 6.47
N GLY A 110 6.40 17.23 5.82
CA GLY A 110 6.41 18.70 5.86
C GLY A 110 7.01 19.32 7.12
N HIS A 111 7.38 18.53 8.13
CA HIS A 111 8.00 19.02 9.37
C HIS A 111 9.52 18.85 9.38
N ASP A 112 10.19 19.69 10.16
CA ASP A 112 11.63 19.58 10.41
C ASP A 112 11.91 18.39 11.33
N VAL A 113 12.80 17.50 10.88
CA VAL A 113 13.29 16.37 11.66
C VAL A 113 14.78 16.52 11.88
N THR A 114 15.21 16.27 13.11
CA THR A 114 16.63 16.24 13.47
C THR A 114 17.12 14.80 13.47
N PHE A 115 18.14 14.54 12.65
CA PHE A 115 18.83 13.27 12.52
C PHE A 115 20.18 13.37 13.22
N ARG A 116 20.51 12.39 14.06
CA ARG A 116 21.77 12.37 14.82
C ARG A 116 22.33 10.96 14.89
N GLY A 117 23.64 10.87 15.00
CA GLY A 117 24.33 9.62 15.24
C GLY A 117 25.82 9.79 15.37
N GLU A 118 26.52 8.66 15.30
CA GLU A 118 27.97 8.62 15.42
C GLU A 118 28.58 7.69 14.38
N VAL A 119 29.86 7.93 14.07
CA VAL A 119 30.67 7.05 13.24
C VAL A 119 32.03 6.83 13.89
N GLN A 120 32.44 5.57 14.02
CA GLN A 120 33.68 5.20 14.69
C GLN A 120 34.52 4.25 13.81
N PRO A 121 35.80 4.54 13.54
CA PRO A 121 36.52 5.76 13.91
C PRO A 121 36.02 7.01 13.16
N PRO A 122 36.26 8.25 13.66
CA PRO A 122 35.79 9.47 13.00
C PRO A 122 36.39 9.61 11.60
N PRO A 123 35.58 9.68 10.53
CA PRO A 123 36.04 9.86 9.17
C PRO A 123 36.25 11.35 8.85
N THR A 124 37.01 11.62 7.80
CA THR A 124 37.06 12.94 7.15
C THR A 124 36.06 13.07 6.00
N ASP A 125 35.55 11.93 5.53
CA ASP A 125 34.66 11.85 4.39
C ASP A 125 33.20 12.08 4.83
N PRO A 126 32.36 12.68 3.96
CA PRO A 126 30.95 12.89 4.26
C PRO A 126 30.19 11.56 4.29
N ILE A 127 29.22 11.49 5.20
CA ILE A 127 28.17 10.47 5.18
C ILE A 127 27.00 10.96 4.32
N SER A 128 26.30 10.02 3.68
CA SER A 128 25.04 10.30 2.98
C SER A 128 23.88 9.77 3.81
N LEU A 129 22.91 10.63 4.10
CA LEU A 129 21.67 10.30 4.78
C LEU A 129 20.54 10.33 3.77
N THR A 130 19.74 9.28 3.72
CA THR A 130 18.59 9.18 2.83
C THR A 130 17.40 8.57 3.58
N LEU A 131 16.25 9.25 3.55
CA LEU A 131 14.98 8.69 4.00
C LEU A 131 14.14 8.40 2.76
N THR A 132 13.80 7.14 2.54
CA THR A 132 13.00 6.69 1.38
C THR A 132 11.64 6.15 1.83
N ILE A 133 10.62 6.34 0.99
CA ILE A 133 9.27 5.78 1.15
C ILE A 133 8.91 5.13 -0.19
N GLY A 134 9.01 3.79 -0.28
CA GLY A 134 8.95 3.11 -1.57
C GLY A 134 10.04 3.61 -2.52
N SER A 135 9.65 4.11 -3.69
CA SER A 135 10.55 4.72 -4.67
C SER A 135 10.85 6.20 -4.41
N PHE A 136 10.18 6.83 -3.44
CA PHE A 136 10.32 8.25 -3.17
C PHE A 136 11.42 8.55 -2.17
N THR A 137 12.17 9.62 -2.41
CA THR A 137 13.16 10.14 -1.47
C THR A 137 12.56 11.32 -0.73
N ALA A 138 12.23 11.13 0.55
CA ALA A 138 11.67 12.16 1.42
C ALA A 138 12.74 13.17 1.89
N VAL A 139 13.97 12.69 2.12
CA VAL A 139 15.15 13.49 2.45
C VAL A 139 16.38 12.82 1.83
N SER A 140 17.29 13.62 1.27
CA SER A 140 18.63 13.19 0.90
C SER A 140 19.63 14.31 1.18
N ALA A 141 20.65 14.04 1.97
CA ALA A 141 21.65 15.03 2.35
C ALA A 141 23.02 14.40 2.60
N GLN A 142 24.06 15.22 2.49
CA GLN A 142 25.42 14.85 2.89
C GLN A 142 25.84 15.64 4.13
N ILE A 143 26.48 14.97 5.07
CA ILE A 143 26.87 15.52 6.36
C ILE A 143 28.32 15.13 6.59
N THR A 144 29.16 16.06 7.02
CA THR A 144 30.53 15.73 7.45
C THR A 144 30.51 15.54 8.96
N PRO A 145 30.82 14.33 9.48
CA PRO A 145 30.91 14.09 10.92
C PRO A 145 32.01 14.95 11.57
N ASP A 146 31.87 15.20 12.88
CA ASP A 146 32.92 15.86 13.65
C ASP A 146 34.20 15.02 13.63
N ALA A 147 35.31 15.62 13.20
CA ALA A 147 36.57 14.91 13.02
C ALA A 147 37.21 14.39 14.33
N THR A 148 36.71 14.82 15.50
CA THR A 148 37.22 14.41 16.81
C THR A 148 36.33 13.37 17.47
N SER A 149 35.01 13.59 17.49
CA SER A 149 34.05 12.70 18.15
C SER A 149 33.37 11.70 17.22
N GLY A 150 33.39 11.95 15.90
CA GLY A 150 32.62 11.16 14.93
C GLY A 150 31.12 11.43 14.98
N SER A 151 30.67 12.40 15.79
CA SER A 151 29.25 12.74 15.92
C SER A 151 28.77 13.52 14.70
N TRP A 152 27.55 13.27 14.26
CA TRP A 152 26.93 13.99 13.16
C TRP A 152 25.49 14.39 13.52
N GLU A 153 25.06 15.53 12.98
CA GLU A 153 23.72 16.06 13.18
C GLU A 153 23.26 16.79 11.90
N LEU A 154 22.00 16.60 11.54
CA LEU A 154 21.33 17.31 10.46
C LEU A 154 19.88 17.56 10.83
N THR A 155 19.42 18.80 10.67
CA THR A 155 17.99 19.11 10.64
C THR A 155 17.57 19.31 9.20
N ALA A 156 16.53 18.60 8.76
CA ALA A 156 15.97 18.72 7.41
C ALA A 156 14.45 18.64 7.46
N THR A 157 13.79 19.41 6.60
CA THR A 157 12.35 19.34 6.39
C THR A 157 12.02 18.12 5.54
N LEU A 158 11.10 17.27 6.02
CA LEU A 158 10.61 16.13 5.23
C LEU A 158 9.75 16.60 4.07
N ALA A 159 9.87 15.97 2.90
CA ALA A 159 8.96 16.22 1.79
C ALA A 159 7.50 16.01 2.22
N GLU A 160 6.62 16.96 1.88
CA GLU A 160 5.19 16.95 2.21
C GLU A 160 4.33 16.24 1.15
N THR A 161 4.92 15.34 0.36
CA THR A 161 4.24 14.75 -0.80
C THR A 161 3.90 13.27 -0.62
N VAL A 162 4.63 12.54 0.23
CA VAL A 162 4.50 11.08 0.34
C VAL A 162 4.48 10.64 1.80
N SER A 163 3.63 9.67 2.11
CA SER A 163 3.52 8.98 3.39
C SER A 163 3.57 7.46 3.20
N GLY A 164 4.00 6.74 4.24
CA GLY A 164 4.11 5.29 4.23
C GLY A 164 5.25 4.75 5.10
N PRO A 165 5.52 3.44 5.02
CA PRO A 165 6.68 2.83 5.65
C PRO A 165 7.96 3.42 5.07
N GLY A 166 8.71 4.17 5.90
CA GLY A 166 9.97 4.78 5.50
C GLY A 166 11.18 3.98 5.96
N SER A 167 12.26 4.04 5.17
CA SER A 167 13.57 3.50 5.52
C SER A 167 14.60 4.62 5.56
N LEU A 168 15.17 4.86 6.75
CA LEU A 168 16.27 5.78 6.97
C LEU A 168 17.58 5.02 6.80
N THR A 169 18.33 5.38 5.78
CA THR A 169 19.64 4.81 5.46
C THR A 169 20.73 5.87 5.65
N VAL A 170 21.79 5.51 6.35
CA VAL A 170 23.02 6.31 6.45
C VAL A 170 24.18 5.50 5.93
N THR A 171 24.92 6.06 4.99
CA THR A 171 26.07 5.41 4.32
C THR A 171 27.32 6.26 4.46
N LEU A 172 28.46 5.60 4.64
CA LEU A 172 29.78 6.19 4.48
C LEU A 172 30.41 5.52 3.26
N ALA A 173 30.32 6.19 2.10
CA ALA A 173 30.72 5.62 0.81
C ALA A 173 30.23 4.16 0.66
N ASP A 174 31.10 3.25 0.22
CA ASP A 174 30.81 1.82 0.11
C ASP A 174 31.38 1.00 1.29
N VAL A 175 31.84 1.67 2.36
CA VAL A 175 32.57 1.00 3.47
C VAL A 175 31.71 0.71 4.68
N ALA A 176 30.65 1.49 4.92
CA ALA A 176 29.71 1.23 6.00
C ALA A 176 28.30 1.73 5.66
N GLN A 177 27.29 1.01 6.13
CA GLN A 177 25.88 1.38 6.00
C GLN A 177 25.11 0.96 7.26
N VAL A 178 24.16 1.79 7.67
CA VAL A 178 23.14 1.46 8.66
C VAL A 178 21.78 1.85 8.11
N GLU A 179 20.78 1.01 8.38
CA GLU A 179 19.40 1.20 7.94
C GLU A 179 18.46 0.96 9.13
N GLN A 180 17.44 1.81 9.27
CA GLN A 180 16.39 1.63 10.27
C GLN A 180 15.02 2.06 9.75
N PRO A 181 13.92 1.45 10.25
CA PRO A 181 12.58 1.83 9.84
C PRO A 181 12.16 3.13 10.52
N ASN A 182 11.62 4.08 9.75
CA ASN A 182 11.00 5.31 10.25
C ASN A 182 9.78 5.64 9.39
N PRO A 183 8.56 5.25 9.80
CA PRO A 183 7.36 5.56 9.03
C PRO A 183 7.13 7.07 8.95
N VAL A 184 6.62 7.53 7.81
CA VAL A 184 6.28 8.93 7.56
C VAL A 184 4.77 9.03 7.37
N VAL A 185 4.11 9.95 8.08
CA VAL A 185 2.68 10.19 7.95
C VAL A 185 2.42 11.66 7.68
N PHE A 186 1.31 11.98 7.00
CA PHE A 186 0.85 13.35 6.93
C PHE A 186 0.30 13.82 8.28
N ASP A 187 0.44 15.11 8.55
CA ASP A 187 -0.20 15.74 9.70
C ASP A 187 -1.71 15.83 9.47
N ASN A 188 -2.47 15.05 10.24
CA ASN A 188 -3.93 14.99 10.15
C ASN A 188 -4.64 15.95 11.12
N THR A 189 -3.91 16.81 11.83
CA THR A 189 -4.48 17.73 12.82
C THR A 189 -4.88 19.08 12.22
N GLY A 190 -4.40 19.39 11.02
CA GLY A 190 -4.68 20.63 10.30
C GLY A 190 -5.68 20.48 9.15
N ASP A 191 -5.89 21.59 8.44
CA ASP A 191 -6.73 21.66 7.23
C ASP A 191 -5.95 21.36 5.93
N ALA A 192 -4.71 20.87 6.04
CA ALA A 192 -3.92 20.52 4.86
C ALA A 192 -4.53 19.30 4.13
N PRO A 193 -4.42 19.23 2.79
CA PRO A 193 -4.82 18.04 2.05
C PRO A 193 -3.97 16.86 2.52
N TYR A 194 -4.64 15.76 2.87
CA TYR A 194 -3.94 14.52 3.14
C TYR A 194 -4.73 13.31 2.66
N ILE A 195 -3.98 12.25 2.40
CA ILE A 195 -4.52 10.92 2.16
C ILE A 195 -3.65 9.92 2.90
N ALA A 196 -4.27 8.99 3.63
CA ALA A 196 -3.58 7.95 4.36
C ALA A 196 -4.18 6.60 4.00
N LEU A 197 -3.33 5.57 3.95
CA LEU A 197 -3.75 4.18 3.85
C LEU A 197 -3.69 3.53 5.23
N THR A 198 -4.80 2.92 5.65
CA THR A 198 -4.87 2.06 6.85
C THR A 198 -4.92 0.59 6.48
N ARG A 199 -5.38 0.26 5.26
CA ARG A 199 -5.17 -1.04 4.62
C ARG A 199 -4.71 -0.84 3.18
N PRO A 200 -3.75 -1.63 2.70
CA PRO A 200 -3.22 -2.84 3.33
C PRO A 200 -2.21 -2.60 4.46
N MET A 201 -1.85 -3.65 5.20
CA MET A 201 -0.68 -3.67 6.06
C MET A 201 0.60 -3.92 5.25
N LEU A 202 1.76 -3.59 5.83
CA LEU A 202 3.05 -3.85 5.21
C LEU A 202 3.20 -5.34 4.83
N ARG A 203 3.50 -5.60 3.56
CA ARG A 203 3.64 -6.93 2.95
C ARG A 203 2.35 -7.76 2.95
N GLU A 204 1.20 -7.13 3.00
CA GLU A 204 -0.06 -7.83 2.78
C GLU A 204 -0.09 -8.49 1.39
N THR A 205 -0.77 -9.63 1.30
CA THR A 205 -0.87 -10.43 0.09
C THR A 205 -1.94 -9.89 -0.84
N ALA A 206 -1.56 -9.74 -2.11
CA ALA A 206 -2.43 -9.46 -3.23
C ALA A 206 -2.30 -10.57 -4.26
N VAL A 207 -3.39 -10.91 -4.96
CA VAL A 207 -3.41 -12.04 -5.90
C VAL A 207 -3.93 -11.58 -7.25
N ALA A 208 -3.19 -11.91 -8.31
CA ALA A 208 -3.60 -11.62 -9.68
C ALA A 208 -5.01 -12.16 -9.98
N GLY A 209 -5.78 -11.42 -10.78
CA GLY A 209 -7.15 -11.79 -11.13
C GLY A 209 -8.20 -11.61 -10.02
N HIS A 210 -7.81 -11.21 -8.80
CA HIS A 210 -8.71 -11.00 -7.68
C HIS A 210 -8.84 -9.52 -7.33
N ALA A 211 -9.89 -9.19 -6.58
CA ALA A 211 -10.02 -7.89 -5.95
C ALA A 211 -8.96 -7.74 -4.86
N PHE A 212 -8.52 -6.50 -4.64
CA PHE A 212 -7.63 -6.13 -3.55
C PHE A 212 -8.22 -4.95 -2.81
N LEU A 213 -8.59 -5.17 -1.53
CA LEU A 213 -9.24 -4.18 -0.69
C LEU A 213 -8.23 -3.14 -0.24
N MET A 214 -8.64 -1.88 -0.29
CA MET A 214 -7.90 -0.74 0.23
C MET A 214 -8.81 0.11 1.07
N GLN A 215 -8.22 0.74 2.08
CA GLN A 215 -8.96 1.60 2.99
C GLN A 215 -8.03 2.63 3.57
N GLY A 216 -8.60 3.78 3.90
CA GLY A 216 -7.88 4.89 4.45
C GLY A 216 -8.78 5.96 5.04
N ASP A 217 -8.14 7.07 5.35
CA ASP A 217 -8.77 8.33 5.71
C ASP A 217 -8.19 9.41 4.80
N SER A 218 -8.94 10.49 4.64
CA SER A 218 -8.58 11.61 3.79
C SER A 218 -9.20 12.89 4.31
N ASN A 219 -8.57 14.01 4.02
CA ASN A 219 -9.17 15.31 4.27
C ASN A 219 -8.76 16.30 3.19
N ASN A 220 -9.69 17.19 2.85
CA ASN A 220 -9.47 18.32 1.95
C ASN A 220 -8.82 17.87 0.62
N LEU A 221 -9.30 16.77 0.05
CA LEU A 221 -8.74 16.20 -1.17
C LEU A 221 -8.86 17.16 -2.37
N ILE A 222 -7.86 17.12 -3.24
CA ILE A 222 -7.83 17.96 -4.44
C ILE A 222 -8.88 17.48 -5.42
N ASN A 223 -9.72 18.41 -5.89
CA ASN A 223 -10.86 18.13 -6.76
C ASN A 223 -11.87 17.11 -6.18
N ASP A 224 -11.98 17.01 -4.85
CA ASP A 224 -12.90 16.10 -4.18
C ASP A 224 -12.75 14.64 -4.63
N ALA A 225 -11.52 14.24 -4.96
CA ALA A 225 -11.24 12.92 -5.48
C ALA A 225 -9.81 12.45 -5.17
N PHE A 226 -9.66 11.13 -5.19
CA PHE A 226 -8.39 10.45 -5.10
C PHE A 226 -8.41 9.19 -5.97
N THR A 227 -7.24 8.61 -6.17
CA THR A 227 -7.08 7.35 -6.90
C THR A 227 -6.39 6.35 -5.99
N VAL A 228 -6.94 5.14 -5.94
CA VAL A 228 -6.32 3.98 -5.31
C VAL A 228 -5.80 3.05 -6.39
N GLY A 229 -4.74 2.29 -6.12
CA GLY A 229 -4.19 1.39 -7.11
C GLY A 229 -3.06 0.51 -6.60
N VAL A 230 -2.63 -0.40 -7.47
CA VAL A 230 -1.45 -1.22 -7.26
C VAL A 230 -0.41 -0.88 -8.32
N LEU A 231 0.81 -0.62 -7.83
CA LEU A 231 1.99 -0.31 -8.62
C LEU A 231 2.96 -1.49 -8.60
N VAL A 232 3.59 -1.77 -9.74
CA VAL A 232 4.70 -2.73 -9.92
C VAL A 232 5.96 -2.00 -10.39
N ASP A 233 7.02 -2.74 -10.71
CA ASP A 233 8.30 -2.22 -11.20
C ASP A 233 8.91 -1.17 -10.26
N ASN A 234 9.19 -1.60 -9.02
CA ASN A 234 9.64 -0.71 -7.94
C ASN A 234 8.65 0.43 -7.66
N CYS A 235 7.36 0.11 -7.73
CA CYS A 235 6.27 1.02 -7.39
C CYS A 235 6.19 2.26 -8.29
N THR A 236 6.38 2.06 -9.59
CA THR A 236 6.36 3.14 -10.59
C THR A 236 5.25 2.99 -11.64
N ASN A 237 4.79 1.77 -11.92
CA ASN A 237 3.83 1.49 -12.99
C ASN A 237 2.52 0.91 -12.43
N PHE A 238 1.37 1.51 -12.78
CA PHE A 238 0.07 0.97 -12.38
C PHE A 238 -0.28 -0.29 -13.14
N ILE A 239 -0.69 -1.34 -12.41
CA ILE A 239 -1.34 -2.52 -12.99
C ILE A 239 -2.86 -2.47 -12.82
N ALA A 240 -3.34 -1.76 -11.79
CA ALA A 240 -4.75 -1.53 -11.54
C ALA A 240 -4.93 -0.20 -10.79
N ALA A 241 -5.96 0.55 -11.15
CA ALA A 241 -6.30 1.79 -10.46
C ALA A 241 -7.80 2.05 -10.53
N GLN A 242 -8.32 2.72 -9.50
CA GLN A 242 -9.70 3.18 -9.43
C GLN A 242 -9.73 4.60 -8.86
N LYS A 243 -10.46 5.49 -9.53
CA LYS A 243 -10.72 6.84 -9.04
C LYS A 243 -11.97 6.83 -8.16
N ILE A 244 -11.90 7.47 -7.01
CA ILE A 244 -12.97 7.59 -6.03
C ILE A 244 -13.28 9.08 -5.82
N SER A 245 -14.57 9.43 -5.84
CA SER A 245 -15.05 10.79 -5.57
C SER A 245 -15.53 10.90 -4.12
N LEU A 246 -14.68 11.50 -3.29
CA LEU A 246 -14.92 11.78 -1.88
C LEU A 246 -14.06 12.99 -1.50
N THR A 247 -14.61 13.92 -0.72
CA THR A 247 -13.87 15.11 -0.26
C THR A 247 -13.01 14.82 0.97
N SER A 248 -13.60 14.17 1.98
CA SER A 248 -12.98 13.88 3.27
C SER A 248 -13.65 12.67 3.93
N GLY A 249 -12.94 12.06 4.89
CA GLY A 249 -13.43 10.99 5.76
C GLY A 249 -12.83 9.62 5.44
N ILE A 250 -13.28 8.65 6.23
CA ILE A 250 -12.93 7.24 6.07
C ILE A 250 -13.52 6.73 4.76
N TRP A 251 -12.70 6.04 3.97
CA TRP A 251 -13.09 5.52 2.68
C TRP A 251 -12.71 4.07 2.50
N TYR A 252 -13.43 3.39 1.63
CA TYR A 252 -13.23 2.00 1.27
C TYR A 252 -13.20 1.92 -0.25
N GLY A 253 -12.26 1.14 -0.77
CA GLY A 253 -12.12 0.92 -2.20
C GLY A 253 -11.58 -0.46 -2.46
N PHE A 254 -11.66 -0.87 -3.72
CA PHE A 254 -10.96 -2.06 -4.17
C PHE A 254 -10.53 -1.86 -5.61
N VAL A 255 -9.46 -2.53 -6.00
CA VAL A 255 -9.07 -2.64 -7.40
C VAL A 255 -9.10 -4.10 -7.80
N ILE A 256 -9.50 -4.37 -9.04
CA ILE A 256 -9.41 -5.71 -9.62
C ILE A 256 -8.04 -5.83 -10.28
N LEU A 257 -7.22 -6.76 -9.80
CA LEU A 257 -5.90 -6.98 -10.33
C LEU A 257 -5.98 -7.75 -11.65
N PRO A 258 -5.22 -7.39 -12.69
CA PRO A 258 -5.22 -8.16 -13.93
C PRO A 258 -4.73 -9.58 -13.69
N LEU A 259 -5.22 -10.53 -14.49
CA LEU A 259 -4.84 -11.94 -14.36
C LEU A 259 -3.38 -12.21 -14.76
N ASN A 260 -2.88 -11.45 -15.75
CA ASN A 260 -1.56 -11.63 -16.35
C ASN A 260 -0.59 -10.57 -15.79
N VAL A 261 -0.23 -10.68 -14.52
CA VAL A 261 0.79 -9.85 -13.87
C VAL A 261 1.87 -10.73 -13.28
N ASP A 262 3.11 -10.31 -13.40
CA ASP A 262 4.24 -11.05 -12.85
C ASP A 262 4.20 -10.98 -11.31
N PRO A 263 4.29 -12.13 -10.60
CA PRO A 263 4.36 -12.15 -9.16
C PRO A 263 5.63 -11.46 -8.65
N GLY A 264 5.53 -10.76 -7.52
CA GLY A 264 6.67 -10.06 -6.95
C GLY A 264 6.30 -8.91 -6.01
N PRO A 265 7.29 -8.15 -5.54
CA PRO A 265 7.07 -6.95 -4.76
C PRO A 265 6.24 -5.92 -5.55
N ALA A 266 5.24 -5.36 -4.91
CA ALA A 266 4.39 -4.31 -5.45
C ALA A 266 4.10 -3.27 -4.36
N CYS A 267 3.37 -2.21 -4.70
CA CYS A 267 2.87 -1.24 -3.73
C CYS A 267 1.39 -0.99 -3.91
N ALA A 268 0.65 -0.99 -2.82
CA ALA A 268 -0.65 -0.35 -2.77
C ALA A 268 -0.44 1.16 -2.61
N VAL A 269 -1.20 1.95 -3.36
CA VAL A 269 -1.08 3.39 -3.38
C VAL A 269 -2.45 4.04 -3.31
N ALA A 270 -2.53 5.16 -2.60
CA ALA A 270 -3.63 6.10 -2.67
C ALA A 270 -3.07 7.50 -2.86
N TYR A 271 -3.52 8.24 -3.87
CA TYR A 271 -3.02 9.58 -4.14
C TYR A 271 -4.11 10.56 -4.58
N THR A 272 -3.88 11.84 -4.32
CA THR A 272 -4.69 12.97 -4.81
C THR A 272 -3.81 14.04 -5.44
N GLY A 273 -4.39 14.86 -6.31
CA GLY A 273 -3.67 15.84 -7.12
C GLY A 273 -3.02 15.24 -8.38
N GLU A 274 -2.34 16.09 -9.13
CA GLU A 274 -1.60 15.69 -10.32
C GLU A 274 -0.18 15.25 -9.95
N TYR A 275 0.25 14.11 -10.47
CA TYR A 275 1.58 13.55 -10.19
C TYR A 275 2.69 14.58 -10.43
N ASN A 276 3.64 14.66 -9.49
CA ASN A 276 4.74 15.64 -9.47
C ASN A 276 4.32 17.13 -9.45
N GLN A 277 3.08 17.47 -9.12
CA GLN A 277 2.67 18.86 -8.87
C GLN A 277 2.65 19.19 -7.38
N GLY A 278 2.71 20.48 -7.04
CA GLY A 278 2.92 20.93 -5.65
C GLY A 278 1.85 20.49 -4.64
N GLU A 279 0.63 20.24 -5.12
CA GLU A 279 -0.47 19.79 -4.27
C GLU A 279 -0.53 18.26 -4.14
N TRP A 280 0.26 17.50 -4.90
CA TRP A 280 0.22 16.04 -4.86
C TRP A 280 0.48 15.48 -3.46
N ARG A 281 -0.37 14.54 -3.04
CA ARG A 281 -0.23 13.75 -1.83
C ARG A 281 -0.40 12.29 -2.16
N GLU A 282 0.50 11.46 -1.65
CA GLU A 282 0.50 10.01 -1.86
C GLU A 282 0.70 9.26 -0.54
N ALA A 283 -0.08 8.21 -0.35
CA ALA A 283 0.17 7.18 0.64
C ALA A 283 0.55 5.90 -0.08
N LEU A 284 1.65 5.27 0.33
CA LEU A 284 2.21 4.10 -0.33
C LEU A 284 2.58 3.03 0.69
N ILE A 285 2.10 1.80 0.47
CA ILE A 285 2.37 0.65 1.33
C ILE A 285 2.87 -0.52 0.47
N PRO A 286 4.09 -1.03 0.71
CA PRO A 286 4.60 -2.22 0.03
C PRO A 286 3.73 -3.44 0.33
N ILE A 287 3.43 -4.22 -0.71
CA ILE A 287 2.64 -5.45 -0.69
C ILE A 287 3.36 -6.56 -1.45
N GLN A 288 2.86 -7.79 -1.34
CA GLN A 288 3.36 -8.93 -2.10
C GLN A 288 2.31 -9.41 -3.10
N LEU A 289 2.63 -9.37 -4.39
CA LEU A 289 1.76 -9.85 -5.47
C LEU A 289 2.07 -11.33 -5.76
N HIS A 290 1.03 -12.15 -5.81
CA HIS A 290 1.07 -13.57 -6.15
C HIS A 290 0.32 -13.87 -7.45
N ALA A 291 0.69 -14.98 -8.09
CA ALA A 291 0.00 -15.49 -9.27
C ALA A 291 -1.42 -15.94 -8.91
N ALA A 292 -2.33 -15.89 -9.89
CA ALA A 292 -3.73 -16.23 -9.69
C ALA A 292 -3.94 -17.71 -9.31
N ASP A 293 -3.07 -18.59 -9.78
CA ASP A 293 -3.09 -20.04 -9.56
C ASP A 293 -2.20 -20.49 -8.40
N ASP A 294 -1.69 -19.57 -7.59
CA ASP A 294 -0.91 -19.89 -6.41
C ASP A 294 -1.79 -20.56 -5.35
N ALA A 295 -1.82 -21.89 -5.39
CA ALA A 295 -2.61 -22.73 -4.49
C ALA A 295 -2.18 -22.64 -3.02
N GLN A 296 -1.05 -21.99 -2.71
CA GLN A 296 -0.62 -21.75 -1.33
C GLN A 296 -1.24 -20.47 -0.75
N VAL A 297 -1.88 -19.64 -1.58
CA VAL A 297 -2.48 -18.39 -1.15
C VAL A 297 -3.98 -18.57 -1.03
N THR A 298 -4.43 -18.99 0.15
CA THR A 298 -5.82 -18.90 0.57
C THR A 298 -5.98 -17.72 1.53
N GLN A 299 -6.94 -16.85 1.26
CA GLN A 299 -7.11 -15.61 2.01
C GLN A 299 -8.59 -15.35 2.25
N LEU A 300 -8.94 -14.93 3.46
CA LEU A 300 -10.26 -14.46 3.83
C LEU A 300 -10.09 -13.10 4.51
N GLN A 301 -10.82 -12.10 4.04
CA GLN A 301 -10.79 -10.74 4.57
C GLN A 301 -12.20 -10.18 4.70
N LEU A 302 -12.43 -9.47 5.81
CA LEU A 302 -13.59 -8.62 6.01
C LEU A 302 -13.22 -7.17 5.63
N GLY A 303 -14.07 -6.56 4.80
CA GLY A 303 -13.96 -5.17 4.36
C GLY A 303 -14.57 -4.16 5.32
N ASN A 304 -15.55 -4.58 6.15
CA ASN A 304 -16.09 -3.75 7.23
C ASN A 304 -15.03 -3.48 8.33
N LEU A 305 -15.09 -2.32 8.97
CA LEU A 305 -14.09 -1.87 9.95
C LEU A 305 -14.67 -1.15 11.15
N GLY A 306 -13.80 -0.94 12.13
CA GLY A 306 -14.13 -0.31 13.40
C GLY A 306 -14.95 -1.25 14.27
N ASP A 307 -15.61 -0.66 15.28
CA ASP A 307 -16.56 -1.39 16.10
C ASP A 307 -17.80 -1.70 15.25
N LEU A 308 -17.89 -2.95 14.79
CA LEU A 308 -19.06 -3.47 14.11
C LEU A 308 -20.21 -3.54 15.12
N ASN A 309 -21.22 -2.70 14.89
CA ASN A 309 -22.44 -2.67 15.68
C ASN A 309 -23.57 -3.29 14.87
N PHE A 310 -24.29 -4.21 15.49
CA PHE A 310 -25.50 -4.79 14.95
C PHE A 310 -26.70 -4.27 15.72
N THR A 311 -27.72 -3.81 15.01
CA THR A 311 -28.96 -3.33 15.63
C THR A 311 -30.03 -4.41 15.53
N VAL A 312 -30.70 -4.70 16.63
CA VAL A 312 -31.83 -5.65 16.68
C VAL A 312 -32.91 -5.24 15.68
N GLY A 313 -33.48 -6.22 14.96
CA GLY A 313 -34.49 -5.96 13.93
C GLY A 313 -33.97 -5.24 12.67
N SER A 314 -32.65 -5.06 12.55
CA SER A 314 -32.02 -4.38 11.42
C SER A 314 -31.14 -5.32 10.61
N THR A 315 -30.90 -4.93 9.37
CA THR A 315 -29.99 -5.63 8.46
C THR A 315 -28.64 -4.92 8.44
N THR A 316 -27.56 -5.68 8.62
CA THR A 316 -26.19 -5.19 8.47
C THR A 316 -25.55 -5.82 7.24
N ASN A 317 -25.07 -5.00 6.30
CA ASN A 317 -24.31 -5.49 5.17
C ASN A 317 -22.87 -5.80 5.59
N LEU A 318 -22.45 -7.04 5.36
CA LEU A 318 -21.08 -7.50 5.49
C LEU A 318 -20.52 -7.76 4.10
N PHE A 319 -19.25 -7.42 3.87
CA PHE A 319 -18.58 -7.67 2.60
C PHE A 319 -17.09 -7.88 2.78
N GLY A 320 -16.45 -8.51 1.80
CA GLY A 320 -15.02 -8.78 1.88
C GLY A 320 -14.45 -9.45 0.64
N ILE A 321 -13.26 -10.02 0.80
CA ILE A 321 -12.61 -10.84 -0.23
C ILE A 321 -12.39 -12.24 0.33
N ALA A 322 -12.59 -13.26 -0.49
CA ALA A 322 -12.04 -14.58 -0.25
C ALA A 322 -11.37 -15.12 -1.53
N ILE A 323 -10.10 -15.51 -1.42
CA ILE A 323 -9.21 -15.90 -2.51
C ILE A 323 -8.86 -17.38 -2.38
N ASN A 324 -8.96 -18.12 -3.49
CA ASN A 324 -8.68 -19.55 -3.58
C ASN A 324 -9.36 -20.38 -2.48
N VAL A 325 -10.55 -19.95 -2.06
CA VAL A 325 -11.36 -20.69 -1.11
C VAL A 325 -12.19 -21.77 -1.82
N PRO A 326 -12.24 -23.01 -1.28
CA PRO A 326 -13.11 -24.06 -1.79
C PRO A 326 -14.57 -23.60 -1.90
N GLU A 327 -15.26 -24.08 -2.94
CA GLU A 327 -16.69 -23.83 -3.18
C GLU A 327 -17.11 -22.36 -3.32
N ARG A 328 -16.17 -21.41 -3.20
CA ARG A 328 -16.44 -19.98 -3.19
C ARG A 328 -17.41 -19.55 -2.08
N ALA A 329 -17.60 -20.39 -1.06
CA ALA A 329 -18.54 -20.13 0.03
C ALA A 329 -17.83 -19.48 1.21
N VAL A 330 -18.47 -18.47 1.80
CA VAL A 330 -18.05 -17.82 3.04
C VAL A 330 -19.21 -17.93 4.01
N ASP A 331 -18.98 -18.59 5.14
CA ASP A 331 -19.97 -18.77 6.19
C ASP A 331 -19.82 -17.69 7.25
N ILE A 332 -20.94 -17.09 7.64
CA ILE A 332 -21.04 -16.03 8.62
C ILE A 332 -21.89 -16.56 9.78
N LEU A 333 -21.37 -16.43 11.00
CA LEU A 333 -22.03 -16.79 12.23
C LEU A 333 -21.87 -15.64 13.24
N LEU A 334 -22.99 -15.14 13.75
CA LEU A 334 -23.04 -14.17 14.84
C LEU A 334 -23.57 -14.86 16.08
N GLU A 335 -22.78 -14.86 17.14
CA GLU A 335 -23.14 -15.44 18.44
C GLU A 335 -23.12 -14.37 19.54
N LEU A 336 -23.92 -14.55 20.58
CA LEU A 336 -23.84 -13.77 21.80
C LEU A 336 -22.72 -14.34 22.69
N ASP A 337 -21.82 -13.47 23.15
CA ASP A 337 -20.74 -13.85 24.08
C ASP A 337 -21.30 -13.86 25.51
N SER A 338 -21.91 -14.98 25.91
CA SER A 338 -22.47 -15.16 27.26
C SER A 338 -21.42 -15.74 28.21
N ALA A 339 -21.20 -15.05 29.34
CA ALA A 339 -20.24 -15.49 30.36
C ALA A 339 -20.70 -16.73 31.16
N SER A 340 -21.92 -17.23 30.96
CA SER A 340 -22.55 -18.17 31.89
C SER A 340 -23.09 -19.47 31.30
N ASP A 341 -23.35 -19.61 30.01
CA ASP A 341 -23.77 -20.90 29.43
C ASP A 341 -23.62 -20.89 27.90
N GLY A 342 -22.39 -21.11 27.39
CA GLY A 342 -22.13 -21.26 25.96
C GLY A 342 -22.38 -20.01 25.11
N SER A 343 -21.95 -20.08 23.85
CA SER A 343 -22.32 -19.10 22.83
C SER A 343 -23.73 -19.40 22.32
N GLU A 344 -24.61 -18.40 22.31
CA GLU A 344 -25.94 -18.52 21.71
C GLU A 344 -25.89 -17.95 20.30
N MET A 345 -26.27 -18.76 19.30
CA MET A 345 -26.34 -18.28 17.91
C MET A 345 -27.48 -17.27 17.76
N VAL A 346 -27.14 -16.06 17.31
CA VAL A 346 -28.09 -14.97 17.06
C VAL A 346 -28.50 -14.94 15.59
N ALA A 347 -27.54 -15.01 14.68
CA ALA A 347 -27.77 -14.99 13.24
C ALA A 347 -26.70 -15.79 12.50
N SER A 348 -27.04 -16.30 11.32
CA SER A 348 -26.08 -16.95 10.43
C SER A 348 -26.47 -16.79 8.97
N GLY A 349 -25.51 -16.97 8.07
CA GLY A 349 -25.74 -16.96 6.63
C GLY A 349 -24.50 -17.38 5.86
N THR A 350 -24.69 -17.67 4.56
CA THR A 350 -23.59 -18.02 3.65
C THR A 350 -23.60 -17.07 2.47
N ALA A 351 -22.45 -16.44 2.22
CA ALA A 351 -22.19 -15.63 1.05
C ALA A 351 -21.38 -16.45 0.02
N PHE A 352 -21.48 -16.08 -1.26
CA PHE A 352 -20.67 -16.67 -2.31
C PHE A 352 -19.79 -15.61 -2.97
N THR A 353 -18.53 -15.95 -3.23
CA THR A 353 -17.63 -15.05 -3.94
C THR A 353 -17.94 -14.99 -5.43
N ASP A 354 -17.78 -13.80 -6.00
CA ASP A 354 -17.81 -13.60 -7.43
C ASP A 354 -16.53 -14.10 -8.11
N GLN A 355 -16.38 -13.82 -9.40
CA GLN A 355 -15.20 -14.24 -10.16
C GLN A 355 -13.88 -13.57 -9.72
N PHE A 356 -13.96 -12.45 -8.99
CA PHE A 356 -12.81 -11.70 -8.48
C PHE A 356 -12.58 -11.96 -6.97
N GLY A 357 -13.34 -12.86 -6.36
CA GLY A 357 -13.23 -13.19 -4.94
C GLY A 357 -14.02 -12.25 -4.01
N LEU A 358 -14.82 -11.30 -4.53
CA LEU A 358 -15.64 -10.43 -3.70
C LEU A 358 -16.87 -11.17 -3.19
N TRP A 359 -17.17 -11.05 -1.90
CA TRP A 359 -18.40 -11.56 -1.30
C TRP A 359 -19.12 -10.45 -0.54
N SER A 360 -20.44 -10.56 -0.44
CA SER A 360 -21.27 -9.71 0.42
C SER A 360 -22.53 -10.45 0.86
N ILE A 361 -23.01 -10.14 2.06
CA ILE A 361 -24.26 -10.65 2.62
C ILE A 361 -24.93 -9.57 3.44
N ASP A 362 -26.25 -9.52 3.34
CA ASP A 362 -27.11 -8.75 4.22
C ASP A 362 -27.51 -9.66 5.38
N LEU A 363 -26.89 -9.46 6.56
CA LEU A 363 -27.18 -10.25 7.76
C LEU A 363 -28.32 -9.57 8.54
N GLU A 364 -29.48 -10.22 8.57
CA GLU A 364 -30.66 -9.76 9.31
C GLU A 364 -30.63 -10.27 10.74
N LEU A 365 -30.80 -9.37 11.72
CA LEU A 365 -30.95 -9.74 13.12
C LEU A 365 -32.45 -9.83 13.47
N PRO A 366 -32.90 -10.93 14.11
CA PRO A 366 -34.26 -11.04 14.61
C PRO A 366 -34.64 -9.90 15.57
N ASP A 367 -35.91 -9.50 15.57
CA ASP A 367 -36.46 -8.48 16.48
C ASP A 367 -36.36 -8.86 17.97
N ASP A 368 -36.21 -10.16 18.26
CA ASP A 368 -36.10 -10.73 19.61
C ASP A 368 -34.67 -11.15 19.97
N ALA A 369 -33.68 -10.76 19.16
CA ALA A 369 -32.27 -11.02 19.44
C ALA A 369 -31.82 -10.37 20.76
N PRO A 370 -31.02 -11.06 21.59
CA PRO A 370 -30.47 -10.50 22.83
C PRO A 370 -29.47 -9.37 22.53
N ASP A 371 -29.44 -8.35 23.38
CA ASP A 371 -28.47 -7.27 23.34
C ASP A 371 -27.21 -7.59 24.16
N GLY A 372 -26.07 -7.03 23.77
CA GLY A 372 -24.81 -7.19 24.50
C GLY A 372 -23.60 -7.49 23.60
N PRO A 373 -22.47 -7.89 24.23
CA PRO A 373 -21.28 -8.29 23.48
C PRO A 373 -21.56 -9.56 22.67
N GLY A 374 -21.14 -9.56 21.42
CA GLY A 374 -21.24 -10.70 20.51
C GLY A 374 -19.88 -11.06 19.90
N LEU A 375 -19.84 -12.22 19.27
CA LEU A 375 -18.72 -12.69 18.47
C LEU A 375 -19.19 -12.95 17.05
N LEU A 376 -18.65 -12.20 16.10
CA LEU A 376 -18.81 -12.46 14.67
C LEU A 376 -17.69 -13.39 14.20
N THR A 377 -18.07 -14.57 13.73
CA THR A 377 -17.18 -15.54 13.10
C THR A 377 -17.47 -15.59 11.61
N ILE A 378 -16.44 -15.40 10.80
CA ILE A 378 -16.51 -15.52 9.33
C ILE A 378 -15.50 -16.58 8.94
N SER A 379 -15.94 -17.62 8.24
CA SER A 379 -15.07 -18.73 7.90
C SER A 379 -15.26 -19.19 6.46
N SER A 380 -14.24 -19.83 5.91
CA SER A 380 -14.28 -20.38 4.56
C SER A 380 -13.26 -21.52 4.41
N GLY A 381 -13.55 -22.44 3.50
CA GLY A 381 -12.71 -23.60 3.22
C GLY A 381 -12.79 -24.70 4.29
N GLU A 382 -12.00 -25.75 4.09
CA GLU A 382 -11.92 -26.91 4.98
C GLU A 382 -10.48 -27.41 5.11
N GLY A 383 -10.17 -28.09 6.21
CA GLY A 383 -8.86 -28.70 6.44
C GLY A 383 -7.71 -27.69 6.33
N ASP A 384 -6.75 -27.95 5.44
CA ASP A 384 -5.56 -27.11 5.24
C ASP A 384 -5.88 -25.75 4.57
N SER A 385 -7.07 -25.59 4.00
CA SER A 385 -7.54 -24.33 3.38
C SER A 385 -8.47 -23.52 4.28
N TYR A 386 -8.74 -24.01 5.50
CA TYR A 386 -9.65 -23.33 6.42
C TYR A 386 -9.08 -21.97 6.84
N GLN A 387 -9.89 -20.94 6.66
CA GLN A 387 -9.62 -19.57 7.10
C GLN A 387 -10.75 -19.10 7.99
N GLU A 388 -10.42 -18.32 9.02
CA GLU A 388 -11.40 -17.82 9.98
C GLU A 388 -11.03 -16.41 10.45
N ILE A 389 -12.02 -15.54 10.53
CA ILE A 389 -11.96 -14.23 11.15
C ILE A 389 -12.91 -14.26 12.35
N ARG A 390 -12.41 -13.92 13.53
CA ARG A 390 -13.20 -13.74 14.75
C ARG A 390 -13.11 -12.30 15.21
N LEU A 391 -14.25 -11.63 15.29
CA LEU A 391 -14.33 -10.22 15.66
C LEU A 391 -15.30 -10.04 16.83
N PRO A 392 -14.88 -9.43 17.94
CA PRO A 392 -15.83 -8.98 18.95
C PRO A 392 -16.69 -7.85 18.38
N VAL A 393 -17.98 -7.92 18.64
CA VAL A 393 -18.98 -6.96 18.12
C VAL A 393 -19.96 -6.59 19.23
N THR A 394 -20.75 -5.55 19.01
CA THR A 394 -21.82 -5.18 19.95
C THR A 394 -23.17 -5.31 19.27
N ILE A 395 -24.11 -5.97 19.94
CA ILE A 395 -25.52 -6.04 19.53
C ILE A 395 -26.28 -5.02 20.38
N THR A 396 -26.92 -4.06 19.73
CA THR A 396 -27.64 -2.95 20.36
C THR A 396 -29.14 -3.04 20.06
N PRO A 397 -30.02 -2.61 20.99
CA PRO A 397 -31.46 -2.62 20.79
C PRO A 397 -31.95 -1.69 19.67
#